data_AF-A0A9D9IHF7-F1
#
_entry.id   AF-A0A9D9IHF7-F1
#
_cell.length_a   1.000
_cell.length_b   1.000
_cell.length_c   1.000
_cell.angle_alpha   90.00
_cell.angle_beta   90.00
_cell.angle_gamma   90.00
#
_symmetry.space_group_name_H-M   'P 1'
#
loop_
_entity.id
_entity.type
_entity.pdbx_description
1 polymer ?
#
loop_
_entity_poly.entity_id
_entity_poly.type
_entity_poly.pdbx_seq_one_letter_code
_entity_poly.pdbx_strand_id
1 'polypeptide(L)'
;MERRIPKRIGGTMKLNFWYEELIRCPSQCYYFFLDRGKLKCIYLRWRYSDPWTVDLITLPESEMSEDWPDINAKEAKWESIDLGYYSDDDLKKLQEKAVKKLVRHRFLNFLKLIK
;
A
#
# COMPACT_ATOMS: atom_id res chain seq x y z
N MET A 1 -15.86 2.20 14.12
CA MET A 1 -16.03 1.35 12.92
C MET A 1 -14.73 0.59 12.75
N GLU A 2 -14.65 -0.64 13.26
CA GLU A 2 -13.42 -1.45 13.19
C GLU A 2 -13.12 -1.83 11.73
N ARG A 3 -11.91 -1.50 11.28
CA ARG A 3 -11.39 -1.89 9.98
C ARG A 3 -10.96 -3.35 10.08
N ARG A 4 -11.86 -4.29 9.78
CA ARG A 4 -11.51 -5.72 9.74
C ARG A 4 -10.54 -5.97 8.58
N ILE A 5 -9.29 -6.30 8.91
CA ILE A 5 -8.32 -6.85 7.96
C ILE A 5 -8.75 -8.29 7.67
N PRO A 6 -8.91 -8.70 6.40
CA PRO A 6 -9.18 -10.09 6.10
C PRO A 6 -7.97 -10.94 6.51
N LYS A 7 -8.19 -11.82 7.48
CA LYS A 7 -7.25 -12.91 7.78
C LYS A 7 -7.20 -13.81 6.55
N ARG A 8 -6.23 -13.60 5.65
CA ARG A 8 -5.96 -14.57 4.59
C ARG A 8 -5.40 -15.83 5.23
N ILE A 9 -6.10 -16.94 5.00
CA ILE A 9 -5.80 -18.27 5.52
C ILE A 9 -4.46 -18.71 4.91
N GLY A 10 -3.41 -18.83 5.74
CA GLY A 10 -2.16 -19.54 5.44
C GLY A 10 -1.38 -19.06 4.22
N GLY A 11 -0.57 -18.01 4.37
CA GLY A 11 0.44 -17.66 3.37
C GLY A 11 1.35 -16.52 3.85
N THR A 12 2.64 -16.63 3.57
CA THR A 12 3.63 -15.58 3.84
C THR A 12 3.40 -14.38 2.93
N MET A 13 3.60 -13.18 3.48
CA MET A 13 3.56 -11.94 2.70
C MET A 13 4.79 -11.86 1.78
N LYS A 14 4.58 -11.46 0.53
CA LYS A 14 5.59 -11.19 -0.50
C LYS A 14 5.70 -9.70 -0.72
N LEU A 15 6.94 -9.20 -0.68
CA LEU A 15 7.23 -7.82 -1.01
C LEU A 15 7.11 -7.58 -2.53
N ASN A 16 6.81 -6.34 -2.89
CA ASN A 16 6.67 -5.84 -4.25
C ASN A 16 5.59 -6.55 -5.07
N PHE A 17 4.55 -7.06 -4.40
CA PHE A 17 3.42 -7.75 -5.00
C PHE A 17 2.09 -7.09 -4.58
N TRP A 18 1.14 -7.02 -5.51
CA TRP A 18 -0.21 -6.50 -5.24
C TRP A 18 -1.12 -7.60 -4.69
N TYR A 19 -1.66 -7.37 -3.51
CA TYR A 19 -2.71 -8.18 -2.92
C TYR A 19 -4.04 -7.49 -3.13
N GLU A 20 -4.90 -8.10 -3.93
CA GLU A 20 -6.18 -7.52 -4.33
C GLU A 20 -7.34 -8.23 -3.63
N GLU A 21 -8.21 -7.46 -3.00
CA GLU A 21 -9.46 -7.90 -2.38
C GLU A 21 -10.59 -7.11 -3.02
N LEU A 22 -10.93 -7.53 -4.23
CA LEU A 22 -11.91 -6.87 -5.06
C LEU A 22 -13.29 -7.49 -4.81
N ILE A 23 -14.17 -6.72 -4.19
CA ILE A 23 -15.60 -7.03 -4.04
C ILE A 23 -16.43 -5.85 -4.54
N ARG A 24 -17.74 -6.04 -4.72
CA ARG A 24 -18.61 -4.99 -5.28
C ARG A 24 -18.54 -3.66 -4.49
N CYS A 25 -18.29 -3.71 -3.17
CA CYS A 25 -17.82 -2.60 -2.31
C CYS A 25 -17.83 -3.06 -0.82
N PRO A 26 -16.82 -2.73 0.01
CA PRO A 26 -15.60 -2.00 -0.31
C PRO A 26 -14.52 -2.90 -0.92
N SER A 27 -13.85 -2.42 -1.97
CA SER A 27 -12.65 -3.09 -2.49
C SER A 27 -11.39 -2.49 -1.86
N GLN A 28 -10.36 -3.31 -1.73
CA GLN A 28 -9.07 -2.86 -1.20
C GLN A 28 -7.90 -3.60 -1.82
N CYS A 29 -6.77 -2.91 -1.96
CA CYS A 29 -5.53 -3.50 -2.43
C CYS A 29 -4.36 -3.08 -1.56
N TYR A 30 -3.37 -3.95 -1.46
CA TYR A 30 -2.16 -3.74 -0.65
C TYR A 30 -0.91 -4.01 -1.48
N TYR A 31 0.10 -3.17 -1.32
CA TYR A 31 1.42 -3.38 -1.91
C TYR A 31 2.50 -3.11 -0.86
N PHE A 32 3.14 -4.17 -0.38
CA PHE A 32 4.16 -4.07 0.65
C PHE A 32 5.54 -3.96 0.04
N PHE A 33 6.38 -3.08 0.57
CA PHE A 33 7.75 -2.91 0.13
C PHE A 33 8.63 -2.38 1.26
N LEU A 34 9.93 -2.68 1.18
CA LEU A 34 10.91 -2.14 2.11
C LEU A 34 11.53 -0.86 1.54
N ASP A 35 11.53 0.21 2.33
CA ASP A 35 12.20 1.47 2.02
C ASP A 35 13.02 1.95 3.24
N ARG A 36 14.33 2.10 3.04
CA ARG A 36 15.30 2.48 4.09
C ARG A 36 15.15 1.67 5.39
N GLY A 37 15.00 0.36 5.26
CA GLY A 37 14.84 -0.56 6.40
C GLY A 37 13.45 -0.55 7.05
N LYS A 38 12.50 0.24 6.55
CA LYS A 38 11.12 0.28 7.06
C LYS A 38 10.17 -0.44 6.12
N LEU A 39 9.27 -1.24 6.69
CA LEU A 39 8.16 -1.82 5.95
C LEU A 39 7.11 -0.74 5.67
N LYS A 40 6.75 -0.62 4.40
CA LYS A 40 5.72 0.30 3.93
C LYS A 40 4.68 -0.45 3.14
N CYS A 41 3.47 0.09 3.14
CA CYS A 41 2.34 -0.42 2.38
C CYS A 41 1.73 0.73 1.56
N ILE A 42 1.55 0.52 0.25
CA ILE A 42 0.59 1.32 -0.52
C ILE A 42 -0.76 0.65 -0.32
N TYR A 43 -1.69 1.37 0.29
CA TYR A 43 -3.05 0.94 0.51
C TYR A 43 -3.98 1.66 -0.45
N LEU A 44 -4.64 0.89 -1.32
CA LEU A 44 -5.70 1.38 -2.17
C LEU A 44 -7.03 0.95 -1.58
N ARG A 45 -7.99 1.87 -1.55
CA ARG A 45 -9.33 1.57 -1.07
C ARG A 45 -10.38 2.23 -1.93
N TRP A 46 -11.42 1.48 -2.24
CA TRP A 46 -12.61 2.00 -2.88
C TRP A 46 -13.86 1.71 -2.04
N ARG A 47 -14.77 2.68 -2.01
CA ARG A 47 -16.06 2.57 -1.35
C ARG A 47 -17.10 3.19 -2.28
N TYR A 48 -18.08 2.45 -2.77
CA TYR A 48 -19.28 2.92 -3.49
C TYR A 48 -19.29 4.38 -4.02
N SER A 49 -19.52 5.38 -3.15
CA SER A 49 -19.60 6.81 -3.49
C SER A 49 -18.25 7.54 -3.55
N ASP A 50 -17.23 6.99 -2.92
CA ASP A 50 -15.87 7.52 -2.85
C ASP A 50 -15.01 6.84 -3.93
N PRO A 51 -14.37 7.61 -4.83
CA PRO A 51 -13.40 7.06 -5.77
C PRO A 51 -12.24 6.40 -5.04
N TRP A 52 -11.40 5.66 -5.77
CA TRP A 52 -10.23 5.04 -5.16
C TRP A 52 -9.35 6.06 -4.44
N THR A 53 -9.03 5.79 -3.18
CA THR A 53 -8.06 6.55 -2.39
C THR A 53 -6.75 5.79 -2.31
N VAL A 54 -5.65 6.53 -2.12
CA VAL A 54 -4.30 5.96 -1.97
C VAL A 54 -3.70 6.50 -0.69
N ASP A 55 -3.30 5.60 0.20
CA ASP A 55 -2.55 5.94 1.40
C ASP A 55 -1.20 5.22 1.39
N LEU A 56 -0.14 5.92 1.80
CA LEU A 56 1.13 5.33 2.15
C LEU A 56 1.16 5.08 3.65
N ILE A 57 1.37 3.84 4.05
CA ILE A 57 1.45 3.43 5.44
C ILE A 57 2.88 3.03 5.74
N THR A 58 3.51 3.68 6.71
CA THR A 58 4.78 3.22 7.28
C THR A 58 4.49 2.42 8.54
N LEU A 59 4.90 1.16 8.53
CA LEU A 59 4.64 0.21 9.61
C LEU A 59 5.77 0.28 10.66
N PRO A 60 5.46 0.04 11.95
CA PRO A 60 6.48 -0.09 12.98
C PRO A 60 7.30 -1.36 12.79
N GLU A 61 8.47 -1.42 13.43
CA GLU A 61 9.38 -2.57 13.31
C GLU A 61 8.76 -3.87 13.82
N SER A 62 7.79 -3.80 14.74
CA SER A 62 7.05 -4.97 15.24
C SER A 62 6.28 -5.71 14.14
N GLU A 63 5.92 -5.02 13.04
CA GLU A 63 5.21 -5.61 11.91
C GLU A 63 6.17 -6.12 10.81
N MET A 64 7.49 -6.05 11.04
CA MET A 64 8.50 -6.61 10.13
C MET A 64 8.69 -8.11 10.40
N SER A 65 7.68 -8.91 10.05
CA SER A 65 7.75 -10.37 10.11
C SER A 65 7.38 -11.03 8.76
N GLU A 66 7.50 -12.35 8.68
CA GLU A 66 7.04 -13.13 7.53
C GLU A 66 5.51 -13.30 7.50
N ASP A 67 4.84 -12.97 8.61
CA ASP A 67 3.40 -12.97 8.75
C ASP A 67 2.76 -11.77 8.04
N TRP A 68 1.43 -11.76 8.02
CA TRP A 68 0.67 -10.63 7.50
C TRP A 68 0.72 -9.43 8.45
N PRO A 69 1.28 -8.28 8.03
CA PRO A 69 1.40 -7.11 8.89
C PRO A 69 0.03 -6.45 9.13
N ASP A 70 -0.20 -5.99 10.37
CA ASP A 70 -1.37 -5.19 10.73
C ASP A 70 -1.17 -3.73 10.30
N ILE A 71 -1.83 -3.35 9.21
CA ILE A 71 -1.80 -1.96 8.71
C ILE A 71 -2.42 -0.92 9.65
N ASN A 72 -3.20 -1.36 10.64
CA ASN A 72 -3.77 -0.52 11.68
C ASN A 72 -3.00 -0.61 13.00
N ALA A 73 -1.79 -1.18 13.01
CA ALA A 73 -0.93 -1.18 14.18
C ALA A 73 -0.82 0.23 14.80
N LYS A 74 -0.78 0.31 16.14
CA LYS A 74 -0.88 1.56 16.90
C LYS A 74 0.09 2.65 16.45
N GLU A 75 1.28 2.25 16.00
CA GLU A 75 2.37 3.14 15.60
C GLU A 75 2.50 3.31 14.07
N ALA A 76 1.56 2.72 13.31
CA ALA A 76 1.52 2.88 11.87
C ALA A 76 1.25 4.35 11.51
N LYS A 77 2.08 4.90 10.62
CA LYS A 77 1.95 6.28 10.13
C LYS A 77 1.30 6.27 8.77
N TRP A 78 0.15 6.94 8.66
CA TRP A 78 -0.64 7.04 7.44
C TRP A 78 -0.44 8.40 6.78
N GLU A 79 -0.15 8.39 5.49
CA GLU A 79 -0.03 9.58 4.65
C GLU A 79 -0.93 9.42 3.44
N SER A 80 -1.91 10.32 3.27
CA SER A 80 -2.80 10.27 2.12
C SER A 80 -2.11 10.87 0.90
N ILE A 81 -2.14 10.14 -0.21
CA ILE A 81 -1.43 10.49 -1.43
C ILE A 81 -2.44 10.88 -2.49
N ASP A 82 -2.49 12.16 -2.81
CA ASP A 82 -3.29 12.62 -3.93
C ASP A 82 -2.65 12.16 -5.26
N LEU A 83 -3.37 11.31 -5.98
CA LEU A 83 -3.05 10.87 -7.33
C LEU A 83 -4.08 11.37 -8.35
N GLY A 84 -5.08 12.16 -7.93
CA GLY A 84 -6.30 12.47 -8.67
C GLY A 84 -7.43 11.49 -8.38
N TYR A 85 -8.57 11.71 -9.03
CA TYR A 85 -9.77 10.88 -8.93
C TYR A 85 -9.72 9.70 -9.91
N TYR A 86 -10.04 8.50 -9.43
CA TYR A 86 -10.09 7.26 -10.23
C TYR A 86 -11.38 6.50 -9.96
N SER A 87 -11.98 5.98 -11.03
CA SER A 87 -13.12 5.06 -10.96
C SER A 87 -12.66 3.61 -10.86
N ASP A 88 -13.63 2.71 -10.73
CA ASP A 88 -13.44 1.26 -10.57
C ASP A 88 -12.64 0.66 -11.73
N ASP A 89 -12.89 1.13 -12.95
CA ASP A 89 -12.27 0.63 -14.18
C ASP A 89 -10.78 1.02 -14.32
N ASP A 90 -10.29 1.96 -13.51
CA ASP A 90 -8.93 2.50 -13.61
C ASP A 90 -7.93 1.90 -12.60
N LEU A 91 -8.31 0.85 -11.85
CA LEU A 91 -7.49 0.27 -10.78
C LEU A 91 -6.04 -0.05 -11.22
N LYS A 92 -5.83 -0.69 -12.37
CA LYS A 92 -4.47 -1.03 -12.84
C LYS A 92 -3.61 0.20 -13.11
N LYS A 93 -4.18 1.23 -13.74
CA LYS A 93 -3.48 2.52 -13.96
C LYS A 93 -3.14 3.19 -12.64
N LEU A 94 -4.05 3.10 -11.66
CA LEU A 94 -3.83 3.64 -10.33
C LEU A 94 -2.69 2.92 -9.60
N GLN A 95 -2.69 1.58 -9.62
CA GLN A 95 -1.62 0.76 -9.06
C GLN A 95 -0.24 1.14 -9.64
N GLU A 96 -0.15 1.25 -10.97
CA GLU A 96 1.10 1.65 -11.64
C GLU A 96 1.54 3.07 -11.25
N LYS A 97 0.61 4.03 -11.20
CA LYS A 97 0.89 5.41 -10.83
C LYS A 97 1.33 5.52 -9.36
N ALA A 98 0.69 4.78 -8.46
CA ALA A 98 1.02 4.76 -7.04
C ALA A 98 2.44 4.20 -6.82
N VAL A 99 2.78 3.07 -7.44
CA VAL A 99 4.15 2.52 -7.38
C VAL A 99 5.15 3.50 -7.99
N LYS A 100 4.84 4.10 -9.14
CA LYS A 100 5.73 5.08 -9.79
C LYS A 100 5.96 6.33 -8.94
N LYS A 101 4.98 6.79 -8.16
CA LYS A 101 5.13 7.96 -7.28
C LYS A 101 5.86 7.60 -5.98
N LEU A 102 5.50 6.48 -5.36
CA LEU A 102 5.89 6.16 -3.97
C LEU A 102 7.12 5.26 -3.85
N VAL A 103 7.40 4.44 -4.87
CA VAL A 103 8.54 3.50 -4.85
C VAL A 103 9.71 4.00 -5.70
N ARG A 104 9.42 4.70 -6.81
CA ARG A 104 10.42 5.09 -7.82
C ARG A 104 11.31 6.28 -7.45
N HIS A 105 11.23 6.82 -6.24
CA HIS A 105 12.28 7.71 -5.70
C HIS A 105 13.63 6.99 -5.46
N ARG A 106 13.71 5.69 -5.72
CA ARG A 106 14.92 4.86 -5.58
C ARG A 106 16.01 5.02 -6.64
N PHE A 107 15.74 5.55 -7.84
CA PHE A 107 16.80 5.64 -8.87
C PHE A 107 17.49 7.01 -8.98
N LEU A 108 16.82 8.11 -8.65
CA LEU A 108 17.38 9.45 -8.83
C LEU A 108 18.25 9.93 -7.67
N ASN A 109 18.07 9.39 -6.45
CA ASN A 109 18.89 9.78 -5.30
C ASN A 109 20.14 8.90 -5.12
N PHE A 110 20.14 7.65 -5.60
CA PHE A 110 21.34 6.81 -5.56
C PHE A 110 22.45 7.36 -6.48
N LEU A 111 22.09 7.91 -7.64
CA LEU A 111 23.05 8.53 -8.58
C LEU A 111 23.57 9.91 -8.13
N LYS A 112 22.94 10.56 -7.13
CA LYS A 112 23.44 11.82 -6.55
C LYS A 112 24.42 11.60 -5.39
N LEU A 113 24.52 10.38 -4.87
CA LEU A 113 25.45 9.99 -3.80
C LEU A 113 26.75 9.36 -4.33
N ILE A 114 26.86 9.17 -5.65
CA ILE A 114 28.05 8.64 -6.35
C ILE A 114 28.63 9.71 -7.30
N LYS A 115 28.47 10.99 -6.97
CA LYS A 115 29.15 12.10 -7.63
C LYS A 115 29.98 12.88 -6.64
#